data_AF-A0A7Y1T9L3-F1
#
_entry.id   AF-A0A7Y1T9L3-F1
#
_cell.length_a   1.000
_cell.length_b   1.000
_cell.length_c   1.000
_cell.angle_alpha   90.00
_cell.angle_beta   90.00
_cell.angle_gamma   90.00
#
_symmetry.space_group_name_H-M   'P 1'
#
loop_
_entity.id
_entity.type
_entity.pdbx_description
1 polymer ?
#
loop_
_entity_poly.entity_id
_entity_poly.type
_entity_poly.pdbx_seq_one_letter_code
_entity_poly.pdbx_strand_id
1 'polypeptide(L)'
;PWACEQGKGIELLSCFLRAAFAEGVNTNNEKGLQTVVENAGLDWQVAKTLVGKPGWEELLEINRLAMYDAGLWGVPSFRLLDENGEQVLALWGQDRLWLFASKIQDLLAARQTG
;
A
#
# COMPACT_ATOMS: atom_id res chain seq x y z
N PRO A 1 11.71 -1.07 3.16
CA PRO A 1 12.10 -2.43 3.61
C PRO A 1 12.15 -2.58 5.14
N TRP A 2 12.93 -1.74 5.84
CA TRP A 2 13.18 -1.80 7.30
C TRP A 2 11.95 -2.00 8.22
N ALA A 3 10.88 -1.25 8.02
CA ALA A 3 9.67 -1.41 8.85
C ALA A 3 8.98 -2.76 8.58
N CYS A 4 8.99 -3.23 7.33
CA CYS A 4 8.44 -4.54 6.96
C CYS A 4 9.25 -5.69 7.57
N GLU A 5 10.58 -5.57 7.63
CA GLU A 5 11.48 -6.55 8.28
C GLU A 5 11.17 -6.74 9.77
N GLN A 6 10.57 -5.73 10.40
CA GLN A 6 10.12 -5.77 11.80
C GLN A 6 8.63 -6.12 11.95
N GLY A 7 7.94 -6.47 10.85
CA GLY A 7 6.49 -6.73 10.87
C GLY A 7 5.64 -5.48 11.11
N LYS A 8 6.21 -4.28 10.98
CA LYS A 8 5.58 -2.98 11.24
C LYS A 8 5.32 -2.15 9.98
N GLY A 9 5.45 -2.75 8.79
CA GLY A 9 5.24 -2.04 7.52
C GLY A 9 3.83 -1.46 7.38
N ILE A 10 2.80 -2.25 7.67
CA ILE A 10 1.39 -1.81 7.64
C ILE A 10 1.11 -0.75 8.71
N GLU A 11 1.63 -0.95 9.92
CA GLU A 11 1.48 0.01 11.02
C GLU A 11 2.09 1.36 10.67
N LEU A 12 3.34 1.38 10.16
CA LEU A 12 4.01 2.60 9.74
C LEU A 12 3.21 3.35 8.66
N LEU A 13 2.72 2.64 7.63
CA LEU A 13 1.88 3.25 6.60
C LEU A 13 0.57 3.80 7.18
N SER A 14 -0.05 3.07 8.11
CA SER A 14 -1.32 3.48 8.75
C SER A 14 -1.12 4.74 9.61
N CYS A 15 -0.07 4.77 10.43
CA CYS A 15 0.32 5.94 11.20
C CYS A 15 0.63 7.14 10.28
N PHE A 16 1.34 6.90 9.18
CA PHE A 16 1.65 7.97 8.20
C PHE A 16 0.38 8.56 7.59
N LEU A 17 -0.52 7.71 7.07
CA LEU A 17 -1.77 8.15 6.45
C LEU A 17 -2.65 8.90 7.45
N ARG A 18 -2.77 8.40 8.68
CA ARG A 18 -3.51 9.08 9.75
C ARG A 18 -2.90 10.44 10.07
N ALA A 19 -1.59 10.51 10.28
CA ALA A 19 -0.89 11.75 10.61
C ALA A 19 -1.09 12.81 9.51
N ALA A 20 -0.90 12.43 8.25
CA ALA A 20 -0.98 13.35 7.12
C ALA A 20 -2.42 13.76 6.77
N PHE A 21 -3.36 12.81 6.72
CA PHE A 21 -4.70 13.04 6.17
C PHE A 21 -5.80 13.25 7.21
N ALA A 22 -5.61 12.81 8.46
CA ALA A 22 -6.60 12.98 9.52
C ALA A 22 -6.17 14.00 10.59
N GLU A 23 -4.87 14.06 10.91
CA GLU A 23 -4.36 14.85 12.03
C GLU A 23 -3.66 16.15 11.60
N GLY A 24 -3.44 16.36 10.29
CA GLY A 24 -2.81 17.57 9.76
C GLY A 24 -1.34 17.73 10.17
N VAL A 25 -0.66 16.63 10.51
CA VAL A 25 0.76 16.63 10.84
C VAL A 25 1.58 16.81 9.57
N ASN A 26 2.49 17.78 9.57
CA ASN A 26 3.43 17.96 8.46
C ASN A 26 4.49 16.85 8.50
N THR A 27 4.30 15.81 7.67
CA THR A 27 5.21 14.67 7.52
C THR A 27 6.41 14.94 6.61
N ASN A 28 6.55 16.16 6.08
CA ASN A 28 7.70 16.60 5.28
C ASN A 28 8.82 17.24 6.13
N ASN A 29 8.79 17.05 7.45
CA ASN A 29 9.84 17.47 8.34
C ASN A 29 10.18 16.38 9.35
N GLU A 30 11.34 16.53 10.00
CA GLU A 30 11.89 15.55 10.91
C GLU A 30 10.94 15.23 12.08
N LYS A 31 10.36 16.28 12.69
CA LYS A 31 9.44 16.13 13.82
C LYS A 31 8.19 15.32 13.45
N GLY A 32 7.61 15.57 12.27
CA GLY A 32 6.44 14.85 11.80
C GLY A 32 6.74 13.39 11.49
N LEU A 33 7.89 13.11 10.85
CA LEU A 33 8.34 11.74 10.61
C LEU A 33 8.63 11.00 11.92
N GLN A 34 9.25 11.67 12.90
CA GLN A 34 9.47 11.11 14.22
C GLN A 34 8.14 10.66 14.86
N THR A 35 7.13 11.54 14.89
CA THR A 35 5.80 11.18 15.41
C THR A 35 5.23 9.94 14.73
N VAL A 36 5.32 9.86 13.41
CA VAL A 36 4.81 8.70 12.63
C VAL A 36 5.55 7.41 13.01
N VAL A 37 6.88 7.46 13.08
CA VAL A 37 7.73 6.30 13.40
C VAL A 37 7.47 5.80 14.82
N GLU A 38 7.47 6.71 15.80
CA GLU A 38 7.27 6.34 17.20
C GLU A 38 5.85 5.82 17.45
N ASN A 39 4.83 6.41 16.82
CA ASN A 39 3.45 5.91 16.90
C ASN A 39 3.30 4.49 16.30
N ALA A 40 4.11 4.15 15.30
CA ALA A 40 4.14 2.79 14.74
C ALA A 40 4.87 1.79 15.65
N GLY A 41 5.41 2.24 16.79
CA GLY A 41 6.21 1.43 17.71
C GLY A 41 7.62 1.15 17.19
N LEU A 42 8.16 2.02 16.34
CA LEU A 42 9.49 1.92 15.75
C LEU A 42 10.45 2.93 16.37
N ASP A 43 11.75 2.63 16.32
CA ASP A 43 12.78 3.51 16.88
C ASP A 43 13.16 4.64 15.91
N TRP A 44 12.89 5.87 16.32
CA TRP A 44 13.28 7.07 15.57
C TRP A 44 14.79 7.21 15.37
N GLN A 45 15.61 6.81 16.36
CA GLN A 45 17.07 6.89 16.26
C GLN A 45 17.62 6.00 15.16
N VAL A 46 16.94 4.88 14.87
CA VAL A 46 17.26 4.03 13.72
C VAL A 46 16.69 4.64 12.44
N ALA A 47 15.41 5.00 12.43
CA ALA A 47 14.73 5.51 11.24
C ALA A 47 15.44 6.73 10.62
N LYS A 48 15.86 7.70 11.44
CA LYS A 48 16.54 8.91 10.95
C LYS A 48 17.84 8.63 10.18
N THR A 49 18.49 7.49 10.43
CA THR A 49 19.71 7.08 9.72
C THR A 49 19.42 6.47 8.34
N LEU A 50 18.19 6.01 8.14
CA LEU A 50 17.70 5.36 6.92
C LEU A 50 17.01 6.34 5.97
N VAL A 51 16.38 7.39 6.49
CA VAL A 51 15.73 8.42 5.67
C VAL A 51 16.73 9.05 4.71
N GLY A 52 16.38 9.10 3.42
CA GLY A 52 17.25 9.63 2.36
C GLY A 52 18.34 8.65 1.89
N LYS A 53 18.40 7.42 2.41
CA LYS A 53 19.26 6.37 1.86
C LYS A 53 18.62 5.74 0.61
N PRO A 54 19.44 5.30 -0.36
CA PRO A 54 18.96 4.54 -1.50
C PRO A 54 18.55 3.12 -1.08
N GLY A 55 17.95 2.37 -2.00
CA GLY A 55 17.53 0.97 -1.83
C GLY A 55 16.01 0.76 -1.87
N TRP A 56 15.23 1.82 -2.11
CA TRP A 56 13.77 1.75 -2.27
C TRP A 56 13.33 1.85 -3.74
N GLU A 57 14.21 2.33 -4.61
CA GLU A 57 13.94 2.71 -5.99
C GLU A 57 13.49 1.51 -6.83
N GLU A 58 14.20 0.38 -6.71
CA GLU A 58 13.86 -0.84 -7.45
C GLU A 58 12.48 -1.37 -7.06
N LEU A 59 12.17 -1.43 -5.76
CA LEU A 59 10.86 -1.86 -5.27
C LEU A 59 9.75 -0.91 -5.74
N LEU A 60 10.00 0.40 -5.72
CA LEU A 60 9.02 1.37 -6.25
C LEU A 60 8.79 1.15 -7.74
N GLU A 61 9.85 0.96 -8.52
CA GLU A 61 9.76 0.80 -9.96
C GLU A 61 9.02 -0.48 -10.36
N ILE A 62 9.30 -1.59 -9.68
CA ILE A 62 8.56 -2.86 -9.86
C ILE A 62 7.06 -2.63 -9.63
N ASN A 63 6.70 -1.94 -8.55
CA ASN A 63 5.29 -1.65 -8.24
C ASN A 63 4.66 -0.70 -9.27
N ARG A 64 5.42 0.28 -9.76
CA ARG A 64 4.96 1.24 -10.79
C ARG A 64 4.71 0.54 -12.12
N LEU A 65 5.61 -0.32 -12.57
CA LEU A 65 5.45 -1.12 -13.78
C LEU A 65 4.27 -2.09 -13.66
N ALA A 66 4.14 -2.79 -12.53
CA ALA A 66 3.02 -3.69 -12.28
C ALA A 66 1.65 -2.97 -12.32
N MET A 67 1.60 -1.69 -11.92
CA MET A 67 0.40 -0.86 -12.05
C MET A 67 0.09 -0.55 -13.52
N TYR A 68 1.12 -0.21 -14.31
CA TYR A 68 0.96 0.11 -15.73
C TYR A 68 0.58 -1.11 -16.56
N ASP A 69 1.18 -2.26 -16.29
CA ASP A 69 0.84 -3.53 -16.93
C ASP A 69 -0.61 -3.93 -16.65
N ALA A 70 -1.15 -3.54 -15.49
CA ALA A 70 -2.56 -3.71 -15.16
C ALA A 70 -3.51 -2.70 -15.86
N GLY A 71 -2.98 -1.81 -16.70
CA GLY A 71 -3.72 -0.73 -17.37
C GLY A 71 -4.08 0.44 -16.45
N LEU A 72 -3.42 0.56 -15.30
CA LEU A 72 -3.66 1.59 -14.30
C LEU A 72 -2.55 2.63 -14.35
N TRP A 73 -2.83 3.86 -13.93
CA TRP A 73 -1.88 4.98 -14.06
C TRP A 73 -1.71 5.82 -12.79
N GLY A 74 -2.56 5.61 -11.77
CA GLY A 74 -2.56 6.40 -10.54
C GLY A 74 -2.93 5.59 -9.32
N VAL A 75 -2.97 6.23 -8.15
CA VAL A 75 -3.32 5.61 -6.87
C VAL A 75 -4.58 6.25 -6.25
N PRO A 76 -5.31 5.54 -5.37
CA PRO A 76 -5.17 4.11 -5.11
C PRO A 76 -5.67 3.27 -6.28
N SER A 77 -4.98 2.17 -6.55
CA SER A 77 -5.24 1.24 -7.65
C SER A 77 -5.29 -0.17 -7.08
N PHE A 78 -6.24 -0.97 -7.56
CA PHE A 78 -6.46 -2.34 -7.08
C PHE A 78 -6.56 -3.29 -8.28
N ARG A 79 -5.98 -4.48 -8.14
CA ARG A 79 -6.15 -5.58 -9.09
C ARG A 79 -6.59 -6.84 -8.35
N LEU A 80 -7.55 -7.55 -8.94
CA LEU A 80 -8.01 -8.85 -8.50
C LEU A 80 -7.45 -9.89 -9.47
N LEU A 81 -6.79 -10.90 -8.90
CA LEU A 81 -6.26 -12.03 -9.63
C LEU A 81 -7.09 -13.28 -9.30
N ASP A 82 -7.25 -14.19 -10.26
CA ASP A 82 -7.79 -15.51 -9.99
C ASP A 82 -6.74 -16.48 -9.41
N GLU A 83 -7.10 -17.76 -9.27
CA GLU A 83 -6.21 -18.79 -8.73
C GLU A 83 -4.99 -19.11 -9.62
N ASN A 84 -5.08 -18.81 -10.91
CA ASN A 84 -3.98 -18.99 -11.87
C ASN A 84 -3.09 -17.74 -11.94
N GLY A 85 -3.46 -16.68 -11.21
CA GLY A 85 -2.76 -15.39 -11.24
C GLY A 85 -3.21 -14.47 -12.36
N GLU A 86 -4.26 -14.82 -13.11
CA GLU A 86 -4.77 -14.03 -14.21
C GLU A 86 -5.61 -12.85 -13.71
N GLN A 87 -5.44 -11.70 -14.37
CA GLN A 87 -6.17 -10.48 -14.00
C GLN A 87 -7.65 -10.58 -14.41
N VAL A 88 -8.54 -10.58 -13.42
CA VAL A 88 -9.99 -10.65 -13.63
C VAL A 88 -10.70 -9.30 -13.42
N LEU A 89 -10.06 -8.37 -12.71
CA LEU A 89 -10.53 -7.00 -12.52
C LEU A 89 -9.35 -6.09 -12.15
N ALA A 90 -9.25 -4.91 -12.75
CA ALA A 90 -8.30 -3.88 -12.37
C ALA A 90 -8.99 -2.53 -12.46
N LEU A 91 -9.00 -1.78 -11.35
CA LEU A 91 -9.71 -0.50 -11.26
C LEU A 91 -8.93 0.49 -10.41
N TRP A 92 -9.01 1.76 -10.82
CA TRP A 92 -8.51 2.91 -10.07
C TRP A 92 -9.64 3.55 -9.25
N GLY A 93 -9.31 3.99 -8.04
CA GLY A 93 -10.21 4.73 -7.16
C GLY A 93 -10.87 3.88 -6.06
N GLN A 94 -10.93 4.44 -4.85
CA GLN A 94 -11.56 3.80 -3.68
C GLN A 94 -13.09 3.68 -3.81
N ASP A 95 -13.70 4.52 -4.63
CA ASP A 95 -15.14 4.56 -4.94
C ASP A 95 -15.59 3.38 -5.84
N ARG A 96 -14.68 2.45 -6.15
CA ARG A 96 -14.92 1.24 -6.94
C ARG A 96 -14.73 -0.05 -6.15
N LEU A 97 -14.45 0.01 -4.85
CA LEU A 97 -14.22 -1.19 -4.02
C LEU A 97 -15.42 -2.17 -4.02
N TRP A 98 -16.64 -1.67 -4.19
CA TRP A 98 -17.84 -2.50 -4.31
C TRP A 98 -17.83 -3.41 -5.54
N LEU A 99 -17.18 -3.02 -6.65
CA LEU A 99 -17.03 -3.86 -7.84
C LEU A 99 -16.12 -5.05 -7.56
N PHE A 100 -15.08 -4.87 -6.74
CA PHE A 100 -14.24 -5.98 -6.29
C PHE A 100 -15.03 -6.96 -5.45
N ALA A 101 -15.81 -6.47 -4.49
CA ALA A 101 -16.67 -7.31 -3.66
C ALA A 101 -17.66 -8.11 -4.52
N SER A 102 -18.34 -7.45 -5.47
CA SER A 102 -19.26 -8.11 -6.42
C SER A 102 -18.54 -9.18 -7.24
N LYS A 103 -17.39 -8.85 -7.84
CA LYS A 103 -16.64 -9.77 -8.68
C LYS A 103 -16.14 -11.00 -7.91
N ILE A 104 -15.72 -10.82 -6.65
CA ILE A 104 -15.35 -11.93 -5.78
C ILE A 104 -16.54 -12.86 -5.54
N GLN A 105 -17.74 -12.32 -5.28
CA GLN A 105 -18.94 -13.14 -5.10
C GLN A 105 -19.30 -13.91 -6.39
N ASP A 106 -19.22 -13.27 -7.55
CA ASP A 106 -19.47 -13.92 -8.85
C ASP A 106 -18.53 -15.11 -9.07
N LEU A 107 -17.24 -14.95 -8.76
CA LEU A 107 -16.23 -16.01 -8.90
C LEU A 107 -16.47 -17.16 -7.92
N LEU A 108 -16.87 -16.85 -6.68
CA LEU A 108 -17.19 -17.87 -5.68
C LEU A 108 -18.45 -18.66 -6.06
N ALA A 109 -19.47 -18.01 -6.62
CA ALA A 109 -20.69 -18.67 -7.08
C ALA A 109 -20.39 -19.61 -8.26
N ALA A 110 -19.61 -19.16 -9.25
CA ALA A 110 -19.23 -19.96 -10.41
C ALA A 110 -18.48 -21.24 -10.03
N ARG A 111 -17.66 -21.20 -8.98
CA ARG A 111 -16.94 -22.36 -8.43
C ARG A 111 -17.83 -23.39 -7.74
N GLN A 112 -19.00 -23.00 -7.24
CA GLN A 112 -19.92 -23.93 -6.58
C GLN A 112 -20.82 -24.67 -7.57
N THR A 113 -20.91 -24.17 -8.80
CA THR A 113 -21.74 -24.72 -9.87
C THR A 113 -21.00 -25.61 -10.87
N GLY A 114 -19.67 -25.68 -10.79
CA GLY A 114 -18.81 -26.54 -11.62
C GLY A 114 -18.22 -27.69 -10.82
#